data_AF-A0A0S8DCA9-F1
#
_entry.id   AF-A0A0S8DCA9-F1
#
_cell.length_a   1.000
_cell.length_b   1.000
_cell.length_c   1.000
_cell.angle_alpha   90.00
_cell.angle_beta   90.00
_cell.angle_gamma   90.00
#
_symmetry.space_group_name_H-M   'P 1'
#
loop_
_entity.id
_entity.type
_entity.pdbx_description
1 polymer ?
#
loop_
_entity_poly.entity_id
_entity_poly.type
_entity_poly.pdbx_seq_one_letter_code
_entity_poly.pdbx_strand_id
1 'polypeptide(L)'
;EFYNLTNFSSREDFIAKAESYRQFYNLERPNFSKKAKVSWLIAQEDHPNSDLATIIEFINVIDLENKRNRTNAEGQTLPVLPVFLNKNL
;
A
#
# COMPACT_ATOMS: atom_id res chain seq x y z
N GLU A 1 19.65 -5.08 12.32
CA GLU A 1 19.42 -5.94 11.14
C GLU A 1 20.03 -5.27 9.92
N PHE A 2 20.78 -6.02 9.10
CA PHE A 2 21.28 -5.51 7.84
C PHE A 2 20.19 -5.68 6.78
N TYR A 3 19.70 -4.58 6.22
CA TYR A 3 18.81 -4.65 5.07
C TYR A 3 19.66 -5.00 3.85
N ASN A 4 19.58 -6.24 3.37
CA ASN A 4 20.09 -6.55 2.05
C ASN A 4 19.31 -5.70 1.05
N LEU A 5 20.00 -4.75 0.42
CA LEU A 5 19.43 -3.99 -0.68
C LEU A 5 19.08 -4.98 -1.79
N THR A 6 17.79 -5.10 -2.07
CA THR A 6 17.30 -5.93 -3.17
C THR A 6 17.50 -5.14 -4.45
N ASN A 7 18.24 -5.72 -5.40
CA ASN A 7 18.39 -5.16 -6.73
C ASN A 7 17.27 -5.68 -7.63
N PHE A 8 16.80 -4.83 -8.55
CA PHE A 8 15.74 -5.17 -9.51
C PHE A 8 16.28 -5.03 -10.92
N SER A 9 15.87 -5.96 -11.79
CA SER A 9 16.29 -6.00 -13.18
C SER A 9 15.54 -4.99 -14.05
N SER A 10 14.33 -4.61 -13.64
CA SER A 10 13.51 -3.58 -14.29
C SER A 10 12.51 -2.94 -13.31
N ARG A 11 11.79 -1.92 -13.77
CA ARG A 11 10.68 -1.31 -13.02
C ARG A 11 9.52 -2.30 -12.83
N GLU A 12 9.21 -3.09 -13.86
CA GLU A 12 8.18 -4.11 -13.83
C GLU A 12 8.51 -5.20 -12.79
N ASP A 13 9.78 -5.61 -12.72
CA ASP A 13 10.29 -6.54 -11.71
C ASP A 13 10.12 -5.97 -10.29
N PHE A 14 10.47 -4.69 -10.09
CA PHE A 14 10.22 -3.99 -8.84
C PHE A 14 8.73 -3.98 -8.44
N ILE A 15 7.85 -3.58 -9.36
CA ILE A 15 6.40 -3.52 -9.09
C ILE A 15 5.83 -4.91 -8.81
N ALA A 16 6.23 -5.93 -9.57
CA ALA A 16 5.82 -7.32 -9.33
C ALA A 16 6.28 -7.80 -7.93
N LYS A 17 7.51 -7.47 -7.53
CA LYS A 17 7.99 -7.80 -6.19
C LYS A 17 7.20 -7.06 -5.11
N ALA A 18 6.97 -5.76 -5.28
CA ALA A 18 6.17 -4.98 -4.34
C ALA A 18 4.75 -5.54 -4.19
N GLU A 19 4.11 -5.92 -5.30
CA GLU A 19 2.79 -6.56 -5.29
C GLU A 19 2.80 -7.91 -4.57
N SER A 20 3.85 -8.73 -4.78
CA SER A 20 4.01 -9.99 -4.04
C SER A 20 4.14 -9.77 -2.53
N TYR A 21 4.85 -8.72 -2.10
CA TYR A 21 4.94 -8.35 -0.69
C TYR A 21 3.60 -7.89 -0.14
N ARG A 22 2.87 -7.03 -0.86
CA ARG A 22 1.52 -6.60 -0.47
C ARG A 22 0.62 -7.82 -0.23
N GLN A 23 0.58 -8.75 -1.17
CA GLN A 23 -0.22 -9.97 -1.06
C GLN A 23 0.21 -10.82 0.15
N PHE A 24 1.51 -11.08 0.30
CA PHE A 24 2.02 -11.88 1.42
C PHE A 24 1.66 -11.25 2.78
N TYR A 25 1.91 -9.96 2.97
CA TYR A 25 1.66 -9.29 4.25
C TYR A 25 0.16 -9.14 4.57
N ASN A 26 -0.69 -9.03 3.55
CA ASN A 26 -2.11 -8.82 3.76
C ASN A 26 -2.88 -10.13 3.86
N LEU A 27 -2.52 -11.16 3.09
CA LEU A 27 -3.24 -12.44 3.00
C LEU A 27 -2.68 -13.55 3.89
N GLU A 28 -1.35 -13.65 4.01
CA GLU A 28 -0.69 -14.86 4.52
C GLU A 28 0.07 -14.63 5.82
N ARG A 29 0.69 -13.45 5.98
CA ARG A 29 1.60 -13.21 7.09
C ARG A 29 0.81 -13.04 8.40
N PRO A 30 1.05 -13.89 9.41
CA PRO A 30 0.43 -13.71 10.72
C PRO A 30 1.06 -12.51 11.43
N ASN A 31 0.21 -11.68 12.03
CA ASN A 31 0.62 -10.65 12.98
C ASN A 31 0.54 -11.21 14.42
N PHE A 32 1.66 -11.69 14.95
CA PHE A 32 1.71 -12.30 16.28
C PHE A 32 1.34 -11.35 17.42
N SER A 33 1.56 -10.03 17.26
CA SER A 33 1.08 -9.02 18.23
C SER A 33 -0.45 -8.91 18.25
N LYS A 34 -1.12 -9.45 17.23
CA LYS A 34 -2.58 -9.46 17.05
C LYS A 34 -3.11 -10.90 17.00
N LYS A 35 -2.60 -11.77 17.88
CA LYS A 35 -3.03 -13.17 18.01
C LYS A 35 -2.85 -14.00 16.72
N ALA A 36 -1.78 -13.70 15.97
CA ALA A 36 -1.44 -14.37 14.71
C ALA A 36 -2.49 -14.22 13.59
N LYS A 37 -3.37 -13.21 13.68
CA LYS A 37 -4.31 -12.89 12.59
C LYS A 37 -3.59 -12.24 11.41
N VAL A 38 -4.08 -12.53 10.22
CA VAL A 38 -3.66 -11.87 8.97
C VAL A 38 -4.31 -10.49 8.87
N SER A 39 -3.67 -9.56 8.17
CA SER A 39 -4.07 -8.14 8.17
C SER A 39 -5.53 -7.95 7.76
N TRP A 40 -5.98 -8.64 6.71
CA TRP A 40 -7.35 -8.47 6.21
C TRP A 40 -8.40 -8.87 7.24
N LEU A 41 -8.09 -9.89 8.05
CA LEU A 41 -8.99 -10.34 9.11
C LEU A 41 -9.05 -9.31 10.24
N ILE A 42 -7.92 -8.66 10.56
CA ILE A 42 -7.88 -7.58 11.55
C ILE A 42 -8.74 -6.40 11.05
N ALA A 43 -8.57 -5.99 9.80
CA ALA A 43 -9.36 -4.92 9.19
C ALA A 43 -10.87 -5.20 9.24
N GLN A 44 -11.27 -6.44 8.92
CA GLN A 44 -12.67 -6.87 8.98
C GLN A 44 -13.23 -6.84 10.41
N GLU A 45 -12.45 -7.25 11.40
CA GLU A 45 -12.88 -7.26 12.80
C GLU A 45 -12.96 -5.87 13.43
N ASP A 46 -12.05 -4.96 13.08
CA ASP A 46 -12.03 -3.58 13.57
C ASP A 46 -13.15 -2.76 12.93
N HIS A 47 -13.57 -3.10 11.70
CA HIS A 47 -14.60 -2.42 10.94
C HIS A 47 -15.66 -3.39 10.37
N PRO A 48 -16.44 -4.08 11.23
CA PRO A 48 -17.30 -5.20 10.80
C PRO A 48 -18.47 -4.79 9.89
N ASN A 49 -18.83 -3.51 9.89
CA ASN A 49 -19.93 -2.96 9.09
C ASN A 49 -19.45 -2.26 7.81
N SER A 50 -18.14 -2.33 7.50
CA SER A 50 -17.55 -1.63 6.36
C SER A 50 -16.47 -2.48 5.72
N ASP A 51 -16.65 -2.78 4.44
CA ASP A 51 -15.62 -3.43 3.65
C ASP A 51 -14.47 -2.48 3.29
N LEU A 52 -14.55 -1.19 3.65
CA LEU A 52 -13.58 -0.17 3.23
C LEU A 52 -12.16 -0.52 3.68
N ALA A 53 -11.99 -0.95 4.93
CA ALA A 53 -10.67 -1.28 5.47
C ALA A 53 -10.07 -2.47 4.71
N THR A 54 -10.88 -3.52 4.51
CA THR A 54 -10.53 -4.70 3.72
C THR A 54 -10.21 -4.33 2.27
N ILE A 55 -11.03 -3.50 1.61
CA ILE A 55 -10.81 -3.04 0.23
C ILE A 55 -9.50 -2.26 0.11
N ILE A 56 -9.21 -1.36 1.05
CA ILE A 56 -7.97 -0.57 1.04
C ILE A 56 -6.74 -1.48 1.16
N GLU A 57 -6.79 -2.52 2.00
CA GLU A 57 -5.72 -3.51 2.08
C GLU A 57 -5.52 -4.28 0.77
N PHE A 58 -6.55 -4.37 -0.07
CA PHE A 58 -6.50 -5.06 -1.35
C PHE A 58 -6.28 -4.17 -2.58
N ILE A 59 -6.00 -2.88 -2.40
CA ILE A 59 -5.61 -2.03 -3.51
C ILE A 59 -4.25 -2.50 -4.06
N ASN A 60 -4.22 -2.88 -5.33
CA ASN A 60 -3.00 -3.30 -6.03
C ASN A 60 -1.90 -2.25 -5.92
N VAL A 61 -0.65 -2.69 -5.96
CA VAL A 61 0.50 -1.78 -6.08
C VAL A 61 0.35 -0.92 -7.33
N ILE A 62 0.47 0.38 -7.14
CA ILE A 62 0.35 1.38 -8.20
C ILE A 62 1.73 1.96 -8.50
N ASP A 63 2.14 1.83 -9.76
CA ASP A 63 3.28 2.58 -10.29
C ASP A 63 2.86 4.04 -10.56
N LEU A 64 3.19 4.92 -9.61
CA LEU A 64 2.83 6.33 -9.69
C LEU A 64 3.58 7.08 -10.80
N GLU A 65 4.79 6.67 -11.14
CA GLU A 65 5.55 7.31 -12.22
C GLU A 65 4.99 6.95 -13.59
N ASN A 66 4.63 5.68 -13.81
CA ASN A 66 3.98 5.28 -15.06
C ASN A 66 2.56 5.85 -15.17
N LYS A 67 1.82 6.00 -14.06
CA LYS A 67 0.54 6.73 -14.07
C LYS A 67 0.72 8.21 -14.41
N ARG A 68 1.80 8.86 -13.94
CA ARG A 68 2.12 10.27 -14.23
C ARG A 68 2.43 10.53 -15.69
N ASN A 69 3.02 9.59 -16.41
CA ASN A 69 3.29 9.75 -17.85
C ASN A 69 2.01 9.89 -18.71
N ARG A 70 0.81 9.68 -18.14
CA ARG A 70 -0.49 9.95 -18.78
C ARG A 70 -1.06 11.33 -18.46
N THR A 71 -0.49 12.06 -17.51
CA THR A 71 -0.94 13.37 -17.04
C THR A 71 0.26 14.31 -17.03
N ASN A 72 0.46 15.03 -18.14
CA ASN A 72 1.40 16.12 -18.38
C ASN A 72 2.42 16.43 -17.25
N ALA A 73 3.67 16.08 -17.55
CA ALA A 73 4.93 16.51 -16.95
C ALA A 73 4.91 17.66 -15.94
N GLU A 74 4.77 17.37 -14.65
CA GLU A 74 5.41 18.15 -13.58
C GLU A 74 5.87 17.19 -12.48
N GLY A 75 7.09 17.43 -11.96
CA GLY A 75 7.73 16.60 -10.94
C GLY A 75 6.92 16.46 -9.64
N GLN A 76 7.47 15.75 -8.66
CA GLN A 76 6.80 15.57 -7.37
C GLN A 76 6.72 16.90 -6.60
N THR A 77 5.61 17.63 -6.74
CA THR A 77 5.18 18.55 -5.69
C THR A 77 4.75 17.70 -4.50
N LEU A 78 5.20 18.09 -3.30
CA LEU A 78 4.81 17.48 -2.02
C LEU A 78 3.29 17.22 -2.04
N PRO A 79 2.80 16.08 -1.54
CA PRO A 79 1.37 15.79 -1.55
C PRO A 79 0.65 16.96 -0.89
N VAL A 80 -0.11 17.71 -1.67
CA VAL A 80 -0.98 18.76 -1.13
C VAL A 80 -1.93 18.02 -0.21
N LEU A 81 -1.92 18.38 1.08
CA LEU A 81 -2.79 17.78 2.07
C LEU A 81 -4.23 17.76 1.52
N PRO A 82 -4.93 16.62 1.60
CA PRO A 82 -6.30 16.54 1.13
C PRO A 82 -7.14 17.69 1.70
N VAL A 83 -7.96 18.33 0.85
CA VAL A 83 -8.75 19.54 1.21
C VAL A 83 -9.60 19.35 2.48
N PHE A 84 -9.97 18.10 2.82
CA PHE A 84 -10.70 17.79 4.05
C PHE A 84 -9.88 17.90 5.35
N LEU A 85 -8.54 17.90 5.28
CA LEU A 85 -7.65 18.16 6.42
C LEU A 85 -7.43 19.66 6.68
N ASN A 86 -7.89 20.54 5.78
CA ASN A 86 -7.64 21.98 5.85
C ASN A 86 -8.74 22.77 6.60
N LYS A 87 -9.65 22.07 7.31
CA LYS A 87 -10.82 22.70 7.94
C LYS A 87 -10.66 23.10 9.40
N ASN A 88 -9.51 22.90 10.04
CA ASN A 88 -9.32 23.26 11.46
C ASN A 88 -7.88 23.73 11.80
N LEU A 89 -7.32 24.66 11.03
CA LEU A 89 -6.18 25.50 11.46
C LEU A 89 -6.52 26.97 11.23
#